data_AF-A0AAV9SKX9-F1
#
_entry.id   AF-A0AAV9SKX9-F1
#
_cell.length_a   1.000
_cell.length_b   1.000
_cell.length_c   1.000
_cell.angle_alpha   90.00
_cell.angle_beta   90.00
_cell.angle_gamma   90.00
#
_symmetry.space_group_name_H-M   'P 1'
#
loop_
_entity.id
_entity.type
_entity.pdbx_description
1 polymer ?
#
loop_
_entity_poly.entity_id
_entity_poly.type
_entity_poly.pdbx_seq_one_letter_code
_entity_poly.pdbx_strand_id
1 'polypeptide(L)'
;MEDLRTLNKLKSPKRPVSPSSPEHVPSAPMENPSQRYEARIEEGKLYYDKRWYHKSQAIYLESKDNTKISCVISSVGTNEIWVRKTSDSTKMRIYLGQLQRGTFVIRRRSAA
;
A
#
# COMPACT_ATOMS: atom_id res chain seq x y z
N MET A 1 -12.34 -46.63 18.90
CA MET A 1 -13.06 -45.49 19.51
C MET A 1 -12.92 -44.30 18.56
N GLU A 2 -13.72 -44.23 17.50
CA GLU A 2 -15.15 -43.81 17.50
C GLU A 2 -15.24 -42.28 17.44
N ASP A 3 -15.49 -41.72 16.24
CA ASP A 3 -16.80 -41.13 15.85
C ASP A 3 -16.69 -39.58 16.04
N LEU A 4 -17.17 -38.64 15.21
CA LEU A 4 -18.37 -38.63 14.39
C LEU A 4 -18.61 -37.25 13.72
N ARG A 5 -19.15 -37.27 12.48
CA ARG A 5 -20.12 -36.34 11.85
C ARG A 5 -19.88 -34.81 12.07
N THR A 6 -19.80 -33.97 11.02
CA THR A 6 -20.97 -33.70 10.15
C THR A 6 -20.56 -32.85 8.94
N LEU A 7 -20.97 -33.33 7.75
CA LEU A 7 -21.04 -32.63 6.46
C LEU A 7 -21.84 -31.32 6.55
N ASN A 8 -21.55 -30.34 5.67
CA ASN A 8 -22.65 -29.54 5.12
C ASN A 8 -22.55 -29.35 3.59
N LYS A 9 -23.42 -30.13 2.92
CA LYS A 9 -24.19 -29.88 1.70
C LYS A 9 -23.54 -29.17 0.50
N LEU A 10 -23.16 -30.01 -0.46
CA LEU A 10 -23.79 -30.15 -1.78
C LEU A 10 -24.42 -28.88 -2.39
N LYS A 11 -23.84 -28.44 -3.51
CA LYS A 11 -24.60 -28.12 -4.73
C LYS A 11 -23.71 -28.18 -5.97
N SER A 12 -23.70 -29.35 -6.62
CA SER A 12 -23.47 -29.50 -8.07
C SER A 12 -24.85 -29.51 -8.76
N PRO A 13 -25.04 -29.50 -10.10
CA PRO A 13 -24.04 -29.51 -11.19
C PRO A 13 -24.40 -28.61 -12.40
N LYS A 14 -23.48 -28.43 -13.36
CA LYS A 14 -23.65 -28.92 -14.75
C LYS A 14 -22.35 -28.77 -15.55
N ARG A 15 -22.01 -29.86 -16.24
CA ARG A 15 -20.77 -30.22 -16.96
C ARG A 15 -20.78 -29.64 -18.40
N PRO A 16 -19.94 -30.09 -19.35
CA PRO A 16 -18.52 -30.50 -19.35
C PRO A 16 -17.74 -29.75 -20.47
N VAL A 17 -16.40 -29.85 -20.51
CA VAL A 17 -15.59 -30.46 -21.59
C VAL A 17 -14.12 -30.06 -21.45
N SER A 18 -13.26 -31.05 -21.32
CA SER A 18 -11.83 -30.97 -21.69
C SER A 18 -11.68 -31.94 -22.88
N PRO A 19 -10.78 -31.69 -23.86
CA PRO A 19 -9.37 -31.99 -23.62
C PRO A 19 -8.35 -31.17 -24.45
N SER A 20 -7.09 -31.15 -23.99
CA SER A 20 -5.83 -31.30 -24.78
C SER A 20 -4.69 -30.32 -24.43
N SER A 21 -3.81 -30.78 -23.53
CA SER A 21 -2.33 -30.64 -23.51
C SER A 21 -1.68 -29.23 -23.37
N PRO A 22 -0.35 -29.16 -23.09
CA PRO A 22 0.26 -29.26 -21.77
C PRO A 22 1.10 -28.00 -21.42
N GLU A 23 1.69 -28.00 -20.23
CA GLU A 23 2.77 -27.08 -19.79
C GLU A 23 2.42 -25.64 -19.34
N HIS A 24 3.04 -25.31 -18.21
CA HIS A 24 3.30 -23.98 -17.66
C HIS A 24 2.14 -23.22 -17.02
N VAL A 25 1.80 -23.57 -15.77
CA VAL A 25 1.31 -22.55 -14.83
C VAL A 25 2.53 -21.92 -14.16
N PRO A 26 2.93 -20.67 -14.49
CA PRO A 26 3.77 -19.95 -13.57
C PRO A 26 2.89 -19.66 -12.36
N SER A 27 3.23 -20.23 -11.21
CA SER A 27 2.81 -19.74 -9.91
C SER A 27 3.30 -18.30 -9.76
N ALA A 28 2.62 -17.36 -10.39
CA ALA A 28 2.81 -15.95 -10.10
C ALA A 28 2.27 -15.74 -8.68
N PRO A 29 3.08 -15.25 -7.72
CA PRO A 29 2.51 -14.74 -6.50
C PRO A 29 1.48 -13.70 -6.90
N MET A 30 0.28 -13.85 -6.38
CA MET A 30 -0.83 -12.92 -6.51
C MET A 30 -0.39 -11.60 -5.86
N GLU A 31 0.47 -10.83 -6.53
CA GLU A 31 0.82 -9.48 -6.15
C GLU A 31 -0.45 -8.68 -6.38
N ASN A 32 -1.23 -8.53 -5.31
CA ASN A 32 -2.50 -7.80 -5.31
C ASN A 32 -2.36 -6.50 -6.12
N PRO A 33 -2.93 -6.40 -7.34
CA PRO A 33 -2.86 -5.16 -8.13
C PRO A 33 -3.71 -4.03 -7.52
N SER A 34 -4.34 -4.29 -6.37
CA SER A 34 -5.42 -3.50 -5.79
C SER A 34 -4.99 -2.55 -4.69
N GLN A 35 -3.76 -2.62 -4.17
CA GLN A 35 -3.30 -1.67 -3.14
C GLN A 35 -2.82 -0.36 -3.78
N ARG A 36 -3.66 0.27 -4.61
CA ARG A 36 -3.44 1.64 -5.02
C ARG A 36 -3.76 2.53 -3.83
N TYR A 37 -2.74 3.19 -3.30
CA TYR A 37 -2.95 4.17 -2.24
C TYR A 37 -3.61 5.41 -2.83
N GLU A 38 -4.66 5.89 -2.16
CA GLU A 38 -5.35 7.11 -2.55
C GLU A 38 -4.48 8.31 -2.18
N ALA A 39 -3.64 8.75 -3.13
CA ALA A 39 -2.74 9.88 -2.97
C ALA A 39 -2.99 10.94 -4.06
N ARG A 40 -3.21 12.19 -3.67
CA ARG A 40 -3.33 13.37 -4.56
C ARG A 40 -2.75 14.60 -3.86
N ILE A 41 -2.33 15.59 -4.64
CA ILE A 41 -1.86 16.87 -4.11
C ILE A 41 -2.75 17.97 -4.65
N GLU A 42 -3.30 18.81 -3.77
CA GLU A 42 -4.17 19.92 -4.14
C GLU A 42 -3.84 21.12 -3.27
N GLU A 43 -3.73 22.31 -3.87
CA GLU A 43 -3.51 23.58 -3.14
C GLU A 43 -2.32 23.54 -2.15
N GLY A 44 -1.25 22.80 -2.49
CA GLY A 44 -0.08 22.63 -1.60
C GLY A 44 -0.34 21.75 -0.37
N LYS A 45 -1.36 20.88 -0.43
CA LYS A 45 -1.67 19.87 0.60
C LYS A 45 -1.63 18.49 -0.03
N LEU A 46 -1.10 17.53 0.71
CA LEU A 46 -1.14 16.13 0.30
C LEU A 46 -2.36 15.45 0.91
N TYR A 47 -3.21 14.87 0.09
CA TYR A 47 -4.23 13.95 0.54
C TYR A 47 -3.69 12.53 0.39
N TYR A 48 -3.68 11.77 1.49
CA TYR A 48 -3.21 10.40 1.55
C TYR A 48 -4.01 9.65 2.61
N ASP A 49 -4.46 8.42 2.32
CA ASP A 49 -5.20 7.58 3.27
C ASP A 49 -6.41 8.33 3.89
N LYS A 50 -7.22 8.96 3.03
CA LYS A 50 -8.41 9.74 3.41
C LYS A 50 -8.15 10.92 4.34
N ARG A 51 -6.92 11.45 4.34
CA ARG A 51 -6.52 12.54 5.23
C ARG A 51 -5.62 13.55 4.54
N TRP A 52 -5.80 14.82 4.88
CA TRP A 52 -4.95 15.92 4.43
C TRP A 52 -3.73 16.10 5.34
N TYR A 53 -2.58 16.34 4.70
CA TYR A 53 -1.31 16.63 5.31
C TYR A 53 -0.75 17.94 4.76
N HIS A 54 -0.07 18.71 5.62
CA HIS A 54 0.42 20.05 5.33
C HIS A 54 1.94 20.12 5.51
N LYS A 55 2.54 21.23 5.04
CA LYS A 55 3.92 21.58 5.41
C LYS A 55 4.08 21.63 6.93
N SER A 56 5.27 21.28 7.40
CA SER A 56 5.65 21.14 8.80
C SER A 56 4.91 20.06 9.60
N GLN A 57 4.07 19.23 8.96
CA GLN A 57 3.43 18.10 9.64
C GLN A 57 4.42 16.95 9.85
N ALA A 58 4.50 16.44 11.08
CA ALA A 58 5.26 15.25 11.40
C ALA A 58 4.52 13.98 10.94
N ILE A 59 5.25 13.06 10.30
CA ILE A 59 4.76 11.79 9.78
C ILE A 59 5.77 10.67 10.03
N TYR A 60 5.34 9.42 9.86
CA TYR A 60 6.23 8.30 9.61
C TYR A 60 6.19 7.95 8.15
N LEU A 61 7.37 7.77 7.56
CA LEU A 61 7.53 7.25 6.21
C LEU A 61 7.97 5.79 6.30
N GLU A 62 7.23 4.91 5.66
CA GLU A 62 7.53 3.48 5.58
C GLU A 62 7.94 3.13 4.14
N SER A 63 9.09 2.49 3.97
CA SER A 63 9.53 1.96 2.67
C SER A 63 9.05 0.51 2.50
N LYS A 64 9.24 -0.06 1.30
CA LYS A 64 8.95 -1.49 1.03
C LYS A 64 9.60 -2.48 2.01
N ASP A 65 10.73 -2.10 2.62
CA ASP A 65 11.44 -2.90 3.62
C ASP A 65 10.76 -2.86 5.01
N ASN A 66 9.63 -2.17 5.15
CA ASN A 66 8.94 -1.91 6.42
C ASN A 66 9.75 -1.08 7.43
N THR A 67 10.87 -0.51 6.98
CA THR A 67 11.64 0.46 7.75
C THR A 67 10.82 1.73 7.95
N LYS A 68 10.46 2.04 9.20
CA LYS A 68 9.73 3.26 9.59
C LYS A 68 10.72 4.38 9.91
N ILE A 69 10.62 5.49 9.20
CA ILE A 69 11.47 6.66 9.37
C ILE A 69 10.64 7.86 9.84
N SER A 70 11.11 8.49 10.91
CA SER A 70 10.54 9.72 11.42
C SER A 70 10.84 10.90 10.50
N CYS A 71 9.83 11.47 9.84
CA CYS A 71 9.98 12.60 8.92
C CYS A 71 9.06 13.78 9.26
N VAL A 72 9.38 14.96 8.74
CA VAL A 72 8.52 16.15 8.71
C VAL A 72 8.36 16.60 7.27
N ILE A 73 7.14 16.89 6.82
CA ILE A 73 6.90 17.42 5.47
C ILE A 73 7.49 18.82 5.40
N SER A 74 8.55 19.01 4.62
CA SER A 74 9.22 20.30 4.45
C SER A 74 8.53 21.18 3.40
N SER A 75 7.99 20.57 2.34
CA SER A 75 7.28 21.28 1.27
C SER A 75 6.36 20.32 0.53
N VAL A 76 5.30 20.85 -0.08
CA VAL A 76 4.36 20.12 -0.94
C VAL A 76 4.37 20.84 -2.29
N GLY A 77 4.88 20.16 -3.32
CA GLY A 77 4.93 20.66 -4.69
C GLY A 77 3.65 20.34 -5.46
N THR A 78 3.74 20.17 -6.77
CA THR A 78 2.58 19.81 -7.61
C THR A 78 2.44 18.29 -7.72
N ASN A 79 3.57 17.59 -7.91
CA ASN A 79 3.61 16.14 -8.12
C ASN A 79 4.59 15.43 -7.18
N GLU A 80 5.11 16.16 -6.20
CA GLU A 80 6.02 15.64 -5.19
C GLU A 80 5.82 16.31 -3.83
N ILE A 81 6.32 15.65 -2.81
CA ILE A 81 6.54 16.24 -1.50
C ILE A 81 8.03 16.17 -1.17
N TRP A 82 8.49 17.16 -0.40
CA TRP A 82 9.79 17.10 0.24
C TRP A 82 9.59 16.78 1.71
N VAL A 83 10.29 15.77 2.20
CA VAL A 83 10.31 15.40 3.61
C VAL A 83 11.70 15.57 4.16
N ARG A 84 11.81 15.98 5.42
CA ARG A 84 13.07 16.03 6.18
C ARG A 84 13.06 14.93 7.23
N LYS A 85 14.09 14.08 7.22
CA LYS A 85 14.28 13.08 8.28
C LYS A 85 14.56 13.77 9.61
N THR A 86 13.98 13.25 10.69
CA THR A 86 14.16 13.82 12.03
C THR A 86 15.54 13.47 12.61
N SER A 87 16.07 12.29 12.25
CA SER A 87 17.33 11.77 12.81
C SER A 87 18.57 12.54 12.34
N ASP A 88 18.64 12.84 11.05
CA ASP A 88 19.84 13.38 10.39
C ASP A 88 19.57 14.67 9.61
N SER A 89 18.34 15.19 9.65
CA SER A 89 17.90 16.38 8.90
C SER A 89 18.07 16.31 7.38
N THR A 90 18.37 15.14 6.81
CA THR A 90 18.44 14.95 5.35
C THR A 90 17.08 15.17 4.73
N LYS A 91 17.05 15.92 3.63
CA LYS A 91 15.85 16.12 2.82
C LYS A 91 15.76 15.04 1.75
N MET A 92 14.56 14.50 1.57
CA MET A 92 14.24 13.52 0.54
C MET A 92 13.02 14.01 -0.23
N ARG A 93 13.07 13.82 -1.56
CA ARG A 93 11.92 14.05 -2.44
C ARG A 93 11.17 12.74 -2.65
N ILE A 94 9.85 12.81 -2.55
CA ILE A 94 8.94 11.68 -2.78
C ILE A 94 7.92 12.12 -3.83
N TYR A 95 7.90 11.41 -4.95
CA TYR A 95 6.92 11.68 -6.00
C TYR A 95 5.55 11.10 -5.65
N LEU A 96 4.50 11.76 -6.10
CA LEU A 96 3.11 11.33 -5.91
C LEU A 96 2.90 9.90 -6.43
N GLY A 97 3.46 9.57 -7.59
CA GLY A 97 3.38 8.23 -8.16
C GLY A 97 4.02 7.15 -7.28
N GLN A 98 5.02 7.49 -6.46
CA GLN A 98 5.63 6.54 -5.52
C GLN A 98 4.72 6.27 -4.32
N LEU A 99 3.96 7.28 -3.88
CA LEU A 99 2.92 7.12 -2.86
C LEU A 99 1.77 6.27 -3.38
N GLN A 100 1.27 6.57 -4.59
CA GLN A 100 0.16 5.84 -5.23
C GLN A 100 0.50 4.35 -5.46
N ARG A 101 1.75 4.05 -5.83
CA ARG A 101 2.26 2.69 -6.04
C ARG A 101 2.63 1.97 -4.74
N GLY A 102 2.60 2.64 -3.59
CA GLY A 102 3.02 2.06 -2.32
C GLY A 102 4.52 1.78 -2.19
N THR A 103 5.36 2.44 -3.00
CA THR A 103 6.82 2.41 -2.80
C THR A 103 7.18 3.05 -1.47
N PHE A 104 6.44 4.11 -1.13
CA PHE A 104 6.44 4.74 0.17
C PHE A 104 5.02 4.82 0.71
N VAL A 105 4.89 4.59 2.02
CA VAL A 105 3.63 4.67 2.74
C VAL A 105 3.75 5.73 3.83
N ILE A 106 2.75 6.60 3.93
CA ILE A 106 2.70 7.63 4.97
C ILE A 106 1.80 7.16 6.10
N ARG A 107 2.33 7.20 7.33
CA ARG A 107 1.57 6.95 8.55
C ARG A 107 1.54 8.20 9.41
N ARG A 108 0.41 8.43 10.08
CA ARG A 108 0.25 9.56 10.99
C ARG A 108 1.16 9.37 12.21
N ARG A 109 1.97 10.38 12.54
CA ARG A 109 2.55 10.50 13.88
C ARG A 109 1.52 11.23 14.72
N SER A 110 0.70 10.50 15.48
CA SER A 110 -0.19 11.16 16.45
C SER A 110 0.67 11.96 17.42
N ALA A 111 0.29 13.21 17.69
CA ALA A 111 0.68 13.84 18.95
C ALA A 111 -0.15 13.12 20.03
N ALA A 112 0.52 12.44 20.95
CA ALA A 112 -0.11 12.02 22.19
C ALA A 112 -0.30 13.24 23.10
#